data_AF-G4Z8U7-F1
#
_entry.id   AF-G4Z8U7-F1
#
_cell.length_a   1.000
_cell.length_b   1.000
_cell.length_c   1.000
_cell.angle_alpha   90.00
_cell.angle_beta   90.00
_cell.angle_gamma   90.00
#
_symmetry.space_group_name_H-M   'P 1'
#
loop_
_entity.id
_entity.type
_entity.pdbx_description
1 polymer ?
#
loop_
_entity_poly.entity_id
_entity_poly.type
_entity_poly.pdbx_seq_one_letter_code
_entity_poly.pdbx_strand_id
1 'polypeptide(L)'
;MQHYPKGLSTGALKEFRAAETKRFLDFTLFGKVDKKNPAGLLRPMEGVDPSKVAPKLESLVGRENQVLDEVEGVGRRVVCNVVMRPESEGGGILLISSSKLDKQDFILPKGGVEQGERGRDAAVRDVLEEGGVRFS
;
A
#
# COMPACT_ATOMS: atom_id res chain seq x y z
N MET A 1 19.76 -7.09 -11.15
CA MET A 1 20.12 -7.75 -9.87
C MET A 1 20.86 -6.83 -8.88
N GLN A 2 20.92 -5.51 -9.13
CA GLN A 2 21.78 -4.57 -8.37
C GLN A 2 20.99 -3.65 -7.41
N HIS A 3 19.69 -3.89 -7.22
CA HIS A 3 18.78 -2.97 -6.51
C HIS A 3 18.36 -3.41 -5.11
N TYR A 4 18.82 -4.57 -4.63
CA TYR A 4 18.46 -5.04 -3.29
C TYR A 4 19.56 -4.78 -2.24
N PRO A 5 19.18 -4.49 -0.99
CA PRO A 5 20.11 -4.48 0.13
C PRO A 5 20.90 -5.79 0.23
N LYS A 6 22.15 -5.69 0.69
CA LYS A 6 22.96 -6.87 1.04
C LYS A 6 22.39 -7.54 2.28
N GLY A 7 22.59 -8.86 2.40
CA GLY A 7 22.21 -9.61 3.61
C GLY A 7 20.77 -10.11 3.65
N LEU A 8 20.00 -9.98 2.56
CA LEU A 8 18.68 -10.58 2.46
C LEU A 8 18.77 -12.11 2.43
N SER A 9 17.80 -12.77 3.06
CA SER A 9 17.64 -14.22 2.99
C SER A 9 17.24 -14.66 1.57
N THR A 10 17.51 -15.93 1.24
CA THR A 10 17.06 -16.52 -0.02
C THR A 10 15.53 -16.45 -0.18
N GLY A 11 14.79 -16.59 0.93
CA GLY A 11 13.34 -16.45 0.95
C GLY A 11 12.89 -15.04 0.55
N ALA A 12 13.44 -14.00 1.18
CA ALA A 12 13.13 -12.61 0.87
C ALA A 12 13.45 -12.27 -0.61
N LEU A 13 14.59 -12.73 -1.12
CA LEU A 13 14.95 -12.55 -2.53
C LEU A 13 13.95 -13.21 -3.49
N LYS A 14 13.42 -14.38 -3.13
CA LYS A 14 12.41 -15.07 -3.93
C LYS A 14 11.09 -14.30 -3.94
N GLU A 15 10.67 -13.76 -2.79
CA GLU A 15 9.45 -12.95 -2.68
C GLU A 15 9.56 -11.64 -3.46
N PHE A 16 10.68 -10.92 -3.37
CA PHE A 16 10.90 -9.70 -4.15
C PHE A 16 10.82 -9.95 -5.66
N ARG A 17 11.48 -11.01 -6.15
CA ARG A 17 11.43 -11.38 -7.58
C ARG A 17 10.02 -11.77 -8.03
N ALA A 18 9.28 -12.48 -7.19
CA ALA A 18 7.89 -12.84 -7.49
C ALA A 18 7.01 -11.58 -7.58
N ALA A 19 7.16 -10.64 -6.65
CA ALA A 19 6.42 -9.39 -6.65
C ALA A 19 6.78 -8.50 -7.86
N GLU A 20 8.04 -8.44 -8.26
CA GLU A 20 8.47 -7.71 -9.47
C GLU A 20 7.92 -8.34 -10.74
N THR A 21 8.02 -9.66 -10.87
CA THR A 21 7.50 -10.38 -12.03
C THR A 21 6.01 -10.14 -12.16
N LYS A 22 5.27 -10.24 -11.04
CA LYS A 22 3.84 -9.92 -11.00
C LYS A 22 3.58 -8.46 -11.37
N ARG A 23 4.37 -7.50 -10.85
CA ARG A 23 4.25 -6.07 -11.20
C ARG A 23 4.38 -5.83 -12.71
N PHE A 24 5.33 -6.49 -13.39
CA PHE A 24 5.50 -6.36 -14.84
C PHE A 24 4.34 -6.99 -15.62
N LEU A 25 3.85 -8.16 -15.19
CA LEU A 25 2.68 -8.79 -15.79
C LEU A 25 1.43 -7.92 -15.61
N ASP A 26 1.15 -7.49 -14.38
CA ASP A 26 0.02 -6.62 -14.03
C ASP A 26 0.12 -5.28 -14.75
N PHE A 27 1.33 -4.79 -15.05
CA PHE A 27 1.50 -3.58 -15.85
C PHE A 27 0.87 -3.67 -17.23
N THR A 28 0.98 -4.83 -17.89
CA THR A 28 0.32 -5.03 -19.19
C THR A 28 -1.20 -5.04 -19.08
N LEU A 29 -1.74 -5.32 -17.89
CA LEU A 29 -3.16 -5.28 -17.58
C LEU A 29 -3.63 -3.87 -17.16
N PHE A 30 -2.72 -2.94 -16.86
CA PHE A 30 -3.07 -1.56 -16.56
C PHE A 30 -3.48 -0.83 -17.84
N GLY A 31 -4.79 -0.82 -18.13
CA GLY A 31 -5.37 0.16 -19.06
C GLY A 31 -5.10 1.60 -18.58
N LYS A 32 -5.21 2.59 -19.48
CA LYS A 32 -5.01 4.02 -19.15
C LYS A 32 -5.74 4.36 -17.86
N VAL A 33 -4.97 4.72 -16.83
CA VAL A 33 -5.52 5.16 -15.55
C VAL A 33 -6.30 6.45 -15.79
N ASP A 34 -7.60 6.41 -15.55
CA ASP A 34 -8.42 7.62 -15.55
C ASP A 34 -8.45 8.21 -14.14
N LYS A 35 -7.62 9.23 -13.91
CA LYS A 35 -7.57 9.95 -12.64
C LYS A 35 -8.77 10.89 -12.42
N LYS A 36 -9.65 11.06 -13.41
CA LYS A 36 -10.87 11.86 -13.30
C LYS A 36 -12.05 11.04 -12.80
N ASN A 37 -12.00 9.72 -12.94
CA ASN A 37 -12.99 8.79 -12.42
C ASN A 37 -12.43 8.08 -11.17
N PRO A 38 -13.06 8.17 -9.99
CA PRO A 38 -12.65 7.44 -8.79
C PRO A 38 -12.51 5.93 -9.02
N ALA A 39 -13.38 5.34 -9.85
CA ALA A 39 -13.30 3.93 -10.22
C ALA A 39 -12.24 3.62 -11.29
N GLY A 40 -11.64 4.64 -11.92
CA GLY A 40 -10.63 4.50 -12.98
C GLY A 40 -9.28 3.93 -12.51
N LEU A 41 -9.09 3.83 -11.19
CA LEU A 41 -7.97 3.16 -10.53
C LEU A 41 -8.33 1.74 -10.03
N LEU A 42 -9.63 1.44 -9.88
CA LEU A 42 -10.08 0.15 -9.38
C LEU A 42 -9.90 -0.92 -10.45
N ARG A 43 -9.45 -2.09 -10.01
CA ARG A 43 -9.29 -3.27 -10.88
C ARG A 43 -10.18 -4.39 -10.35
N PRO A 44 -10.96 -5.07 -11.21
CA PRO A 44 -11.65 -6.28 -10.81
C PRO A 44 -10.64 -7.30 -10.29
N MET A 45 -10.88 -7.81 -9.09
CA MET A 45 -10.08 -8.88 -8.52
C MET A 45 -10.86 -10.19 -8.65
N GLU A 46 -10.64 -10.92 -9.74
CA GLU A 46 -11.29 -12.22 -9.94
C GLU A 46 -10.85 -13.23 -8.88
N GLY A 47 -11.80 -13.97 -8.30
CA GLY A 47 -11.54 -15.02 -7.32
C GLY A 47 -11.08 -14.52 -5.94
N VAL A 48 -11.10 -13.21 -5.68
CA VAL A 48 -10.85 -12.68 -4.34
C VAL A 48 -12.12 -12.76 -3.51
N ASP A 49 -11.98 -13.34 -2.32
CA ASP A 49 -13.03 -13.35 -1.30
C ASP A 49 -13.52 -11.92 -1.04
N PRO A 50 -14.81 -11.60 -1.22
CA PRO A 50 -15.36 -10.27 -0.98
C PRO A 50 -15.09 -9.74 0.43
N SER A 51 -14.92 -10.62 1.41
CA SER A 51 -14.54 -10.22 2.77
C SER A 51 -13.11 -9.64 2.81
N LYS A 52 -12.25 -9.93 1.84
CA LYS A 52 -10.88 -9.39 1.77
C LYS A 52 -10.78 -8.08 1.01
N VAL A 53 -11.87 -7.61 0.41
CA VAL A 53 -11.92 -6.29 -0.23
C VAL A 53 -11.95 -5.23 0.85
N ALA A 54 -11.14 -4.18 0.67
CA ALA A 54 -11.13 -3.05 1.59
C ALA A 54 -12.55 -2.46 1.70
N PRO A 55 -13.05 -2.19 2.92
CA PRO A 55 -14.41 -1.70 3.11
C PRO A 55 -14.62 -0.29 2.54
N LYS A 56 -13.52 0.44 2.32
CA LYS A 56 -13.49 1.80 1.79
C LYS A 56 -12.47 1.84 0.66
N LEU A 57 -12.89 2.42 -0.46
CA LEU A 57 -12.09 2.56 -1.68
C LEU A 57 -11.86 4.04 -2.05
N GLU A 58 -12.43 4.95 -1.27
CA GLU A 58 -12.40 6.39 -1.47
C GLU A 58 -12.09 7.08 -0.13
N SER A 59 -11.59 8.31 -0.20
CA SER A 59 -11.36 9.13 1.00
C SER A 59 -12.69 9.51 1.66
N LEU A 60 -12.76 9.51 2.99
CA LEU A 60 -13.97 9.89 3.72
C LEU A 60 -14.21 11.39 3.75
N VAL A 61 -13.13 12.16 3.73
CA VAL A 61 -13.18 13.62 3.87
C VAL A 61 -12.96 14.33 2.55
N GLY A 62 -12.52 13.62 1.50
CA GLY A 62 -12.15 14.25 0.24
C GLY A 62 -10.74 14.83 0.26
N ARG A 63 -10.22 15.21 -0.92
CA ARG A 63 -8.83 15.66 -1.05
C ARG A 63 -8.61 17.06 -0.47
N GLU A 64 -9.64 17.88 -0.51
CA GLU A 64 -9.71 19.25 -0.02
C GLU A 64 -9.68 19.35 1.51
N ASN A 65 -10.06 18.28 2.22
CA ASN A 65 -10.09 18.25 3.69
C ASN A 65 -8.98 17.37 4.29
N GLN A 66 -7.89 17.17 3.57
CA GLN A 66 -6.73 16.43 4.09
C GLN A 66 -6.03 17.21 5.20
N VAL A 67 -5.54 16.50 6.22
CA VAL A 67 -4.75 17.13 7.29
C VAL A 67 -3.36 17.46 6.76
N LEU A 68 -3.01 18.74 6.82
CA LEU A 68 -1.70 19.26 6.45
C LEU A 68 -0.82 19.39 7.70
N ASP A 69 0.49 19.30 7.50
CA ASP A 69 1.47 19.52 8.56
C ASP A 69 1.60 21.02 8.86
N GLU A 70 1.95 21.32 10.09
CA GLU A 70 2.00 22.69 10.63
C GLU A 70 3.16 23.50 10.02
N VAL A 71 4.14 22.81 9.42
CA VAL A 71 5.24 23.44 8.67
C VAL A 71 4.72 23.83 7.28
N GLU A 72 4.25 25.07 7.20
CA GLU A 72 3.85 25.81 6.00
C GLU A 72 2.66 25.26 5.18
N GLY A 73 1.91 24.27 5.70
CA GLY A 73 0.74 23.72 4.98
C GLY A 73 1.09 23.07 3.63
N VAL A 74 2.36 22.74 3.41
CA VAL A 74 2.85 22.18 2.13
C VAL A 74 2.85 20.65 2.16
N GLY A 75 2.98 20.04 3.34
CA GLY A 75 3.05 18.59 3.50
C GLY A 75 1.73 17.99 4.00
N ARG A 76 1.27 16.90 3.39
CA ARG A 76 0.17 16.10 3.96
C ARG A 76 0.67 15.33 5.18
N ARG A 77 -0.07 15.36 6.28
CA ARG A 77 0.18 14.47 7.44
C ARG A 77 -0.10 13.03 7.03
N VAL A 78 0.91 12.18 7.16
CA VAL A 78 0.83 10.76 6.77
C VAL A 78 1.25 9.86 7.91
N VAL A 79 0.68 8.67 7.95
CA VAL A 79 1.15 7.56 8.79
C VAL A 79 1.84 6.54 7.91
N CYS A 80 2.85 5.88 8.46
CA CYS A 80 3.65 4.89 7.77
C CYS A 80 3.82 3.70 8.71
N ASN A 81 3.43 2.51 8.25
CA ASN A 81 3.26 1.34 9.11
C ASN A 81 4.35 0.31 8.86
N VAL A 82 4.98 -0.18 9.92
CA VAL A 82 5.83 -1.37 9.87
C VAL A 82 5.00 -2.54 10.40
N VAL A 83 4.48 -3.36 9.49
CA VAL A 83 3.68 -4.54 9.84
C VAL A 83 4.59 -5.75 9.80
N MET A 84 4.64 -6.47 10.93
CA MET A 84 5.50 -7.64 11.09
C MET A 84 4.68 -8.91 11.22
N ARG A 85 5.17 -10.00 10.64
CA ARG A 85 4.71 -11.35 10.94
C ARG A 85 5.49 -11.90 12.14
N PRO A 86 4.86 -12.57 13.12
CA PRO A 86 5.57 -13.20 14.21
C PRO A 86 6.65 -14.18 13.73
N GLU A 87 7.78 -14.25 14.43
CA GLU A 87 8.86 -15.20 14.12
C GLU A 87 8.38 -16.66 14.13
N SER A 88 7.43 -16.99 15.01
CA SER A 88 6.79 -18.31 15.08
C SER A 88 6.01 -18.70 13.80
N GLU A 89 5.66 -17.72 12.96
CA GLU A 89 4.97 -17.91 11.68
C GLU A 89 5.90 -17.67 10.48
N GLY A 90 7.22 -17.63 10.72
CA GLY A 90 8.26 -17.46 9.71
C GLY A 90 8.83 -16.04 9.60
N GLY A 91 8.37 -15.10 10.43
CA GLY A 91 8.92 -13.74 10.51
C GLY A 91 8.68 -12.89 9.26
N GLY A 92 9.19 -11.66 9.28
CA GLY A 92 9.22 -10.75 8.12
C GLY A 92 8.39 -9.47 8.26
N ILE A 93 8.53 -8.58 7.28
CA ILE A 93 7.88 -7.27 7.21
C ILE A 93 7.06 -7.17 5.93
N LEU A 94 5.84 -6.65 6.02
CA LEU A 94 5.01 -6.37 4.85
C LEU A 94 5.53 -5.16 4.07
N LEU A 95 5.74 -5.35 2.78
CA LEU A 95 6.07 -4.31 1.82
C LEU A 95 5.08 -4.30 0.67
N ILE A 96 4.73 -3.11 0.19
CA ILE A 96 3.87 -2.89 -0.96
C ILE A 96 4.72 -2.63 -2.20
N SER A 97 4.38 -3.34 -3.27
CA SER A 97 4.99 -3.21 -4.58
C SER A 97 4.42 -1.98 -5.30
N SER A 98 5.22 -0.93 -5.51
CA SER A 98 4.75 0.30 -6.15
C SER A 98 4.30 0.05 -7.60
N SER A 99 3.17 0.64 -7.99
CA SER A 99 2.68 0.60 -9.38
C SER A 99 3.46 1.52 -10.34
N LYS A 100 4.38 2.34 -9.82
CA LYS A 100 5.27 3.20 -10.61
C LYS A 100 6.47 2.40 -11.13
N LEU A 101 6.36 1.92 -12.37
CA LEU A 101 7.39 1.08 -13.01
C LEU A 101 8.75 1.76 -13.20
N ASP A 102 8.79 3.08 -13.31
CA ASP A 102 10.03 3.86 -13.44
C ASP A 102 10.86 3.83 -12.16
N LYS A 103 10.20 3.66 -11.01
CA LYS A 103 10.87 3.62 -9.70
C LYS A 103 11.20 2.22 -9.23
N GLN A 104 10.32 1.25 -9.53
CA GLN A 104 10.42 -0.14 -9.08
C GLN A 104 10.54 -0.31 -7.55
N ASP A 105 10.08 0.67 -6.78
CA ASP A 105 10.24 0.69 -5.33
C ASP A 105 9.31 -0.30 -4.59
N PHE A 106 9.78 -0.74 -3.43
CA PHE A 106 8.97 -1.32 -2.38
C PHE A 106 8.77 -0.28 -1.28
N ILE A 107 7.52 -0.08 -0.85
CA ILE A 107 7.17 0.93 0.15
C ILE A 107 6.46 0.27 1.32
N LEU A 108 6.49 0.93 2.48
CA LEU A 108 5.65 0.55 3.61
C LEU A 108 4.20 0.95 3.35
N PRO A 109 3.21 0.22 3.90
CA PRO A 109 1.82 0.66 3.91
C PRO A 109 1.69 2.03 4.55
N LYS A 110 1.12 2.99 3.83
CA LYS A 110 1.07 4.39 4.28
C LYS A 110 -0.08 5.15 3.64
N GLY A 111 -0.63 6.10 4.37
CA GLY A 111 -1.73 6.92 3.89
C GLY A 111 -1.81 8.25 4.61
N GLY A 112 -2.73 9.09 4.15
CA GLY A 112 -3.00 10.39 4.76
C GLY A 112 -3.87 10.21 6.00
N VAL A 113 -3.61 11.02 7.02
CA VAL A 113 -4.54 11.16 8.16
C VAL A 113 -5.71 12.04 7.69
N GLU A 114 -6.93 11.55 7.89
CA GLU A 114 -8.13 12.30 7.54
C GLU A 114 -8.54 13.28 8.65
N GLN A 115 -9.31 14.31 8.30
CA GLN A 115 -9.75 15.31 9.27
C GLN A 115 -10.58 14.66 10.39
N GLY A 116 -10.19 14.89 11.65
CA GLY A 116 -10.82 14.28 12.83
C GLY A 116 -10.39 12.84 13.12
N GLU A 117 -9.56 12.23 12.26
CA GLU A 117 -9.00 10.89 12.47
C GLU A 117 -7.77 10.96 13.38
N ARG A 118 -7.66 10.03 14.33
CA ARG A 118 -6.42 9.87 15.12
C ARG A 118 -5.39 9.11 14.30
N GLY A 119 -4.11 9.42 14.46
CA GLY A 119 -3.04 8.75 13.71
C GLY A 119 -3.04 7.21 13.85
N ARG A 120 -3.41 6.67 15.03
CA ARG A 120 -3.58 5.22 15.21
C ARG A 120 -4.71 4.64 14.35
N ASP A 121 -5.84 5.34 14.25
CA ASP A 121 -6.99 4.86 13.49
C ASP A 121 -6.68 4.91 11.99
N ALA A 122 -6.00 5.97 11.53
CA ALA A 122 -5.45 6.07 10.18
C ALA A 122 -4.49 4.91 9.85
N ALA A 123 -3.58 4.59 10.77
CA ALA A 123 -2.62 3.52 10.63
C ALA A 123 -3.30 2.15 10.45
N VAL A 124 -4.31 1.86 11.27
CA VAL A 124 -5.11 0.64 11.19
C VAL A 124 -5.86 0.55 9.86
N ARG A 125 -6.49 1.66 9.44
CA ARG A 125 -7.21 1.75 8.16
C ARG A 125 -6.27 1.51 6.98
N ASP A 126 -5.12 2.17 6.92
CA ASP A 126 -4.17 2.05 5.81
C ASP A 126 -3.61 0.62 5.68
N VAL A 127 -3.33 -0.06 6.80
CA VAL A 127 -2.87 -1.45 6.80
C VAL A 127 -3.94 -2.40 6.23
N LEU A 128 -5.21 -2.13 6.51
CA LEU A 128 -6.33 -2.88 5.93
C LEU A 128 -6.52 -2.56 4.45
N GLU A 129 -6.51 -1.28 4.07
CA GLU A 129 -6.78 -0.81 2.70
C GLU A 129 -5.66 -1.18 1.71
N GLU A 130 -4.40 -0.96 2.07
CA GLU A 130 -3.26 -1.25 1.17
C GLU A 130 -2.69 -2.67 1.37
N GLY A 131 -2.72 -3.17 2.61
CA GLY A 131 -2.09 -4.45 2.97
C GLY A 131 -3.06 -5.63 3.07
N GLY A 132 -4.37 -5.39 3.13
CA GLY A 132 -5.37 -6.43 3.36
C GLY A 132 -5.25 -7.14 4.71
N VAL A 133 -4.46 -6.60 5.64
CA VAL A 133 -4.20 -7.22 6.95
C VAL A 133 -5.28 -6.78 7.94
N ARG A 134 -5.93 -7.75 8.57
CA ARG A 134 -6.95 -7.53 9.59
C ARG A 134 -6.34 -7.73 10.98
N PHE A 135 -6.68 -6.83 11.89
CA PHE A 135 -6.36 -6.97 13.30
C PHE A 135 -7.42 -7.87 13.95
N SER A 136 -7.00 -8.98 14.53
CA SER A 136 -7.83 -9.86 15.36
C SER A 136 -7.87 -9.38 16.80
#